data_AF-A0ABC9E8W7-F1
#
_entry.id   AF-A0ABC9E8W7-F1
#
_cell.length_a   1.000
_cell.length_b   1.000
_cell.length_c   1.000
_cell.angle_alpha   90.00
_cell.angle_beta   90.00
_cell.angle_gamma   90.00
#
_symmetry.space_group_name_H-M   'P 1'
#
loop_
_entity.id
_entity.type
_entity.pdbx_description
1 polymer ?
#
loop_
_entity_poly.entity_id
_entity_poly.type
_entity_poly.pdbx_seq_one_letter_code
_entity_poly.pdbx_strand_id
1 'polypeptide(L)'
;MALSSNALRAIFLLAVVVCAANAGKPAQRRRTSQAIPPPLQMPPLPTPPFPMPPHQRGPADPPTYPRPEPRATGRRTAPRRDLAQYKTNWIEIEHIDNLVITGKGTLDGQGKQVWDDNKCDKKYDCKILPNSLVLSYVNNGTVSGITLLNSKFFHMNVFQCKDITIKDVTITAPGDSPNTDGIHMGDSSKVTVTGTTISSGDDCISIGPGSTGINITGVTCGPGHGISVGSLGRYKDEKDVTDVNVKDCTLKKTTNGVRIKTYEDAASAVTASDIHYENIAMEDVANPIIIDMNYCPNNICTNKGASKITVKDVTFKNITGTSSTPEAVSLLCNDKLPCSGVTLDNVKVEFKGTNNKTMAVCNNAKASSTGCLKELACL
;
A
#
# COMPACT_ATOMS: atom_id res chain seq x y z
N MET A 1 -34.59 -4.16 -12.27
CA MET A 1 -33.36 -3.45 -11.86
C MET A 1 -33.00 -3.93 -10.47
N ALA A 2 -32.04 -4.84 -10.36
CA ALA A 2 -31.59 -5.38 -9.08
C ALA A 2 -30.16 -4.89 -8.86
N LEU A 3 -29.97 -3.98 -7.90
CA LEU A 3 -28.67 -3.71 -7.31
C LEU A 3 -28.20 -5.03 -6.67
N SER A 4 -26.98 -5.47 -6.98
CA SER A 4 -26.44 -6.72 -6.44
C SER A 4 -26.33 -6.63 -4.91
N SER A 5 -26.72 -7.71 -4.25
CA SER A 5 -26.85 -7.88 -2.79
C SER A 5 -25.59 -7.52 -1.95
N ASN A 6 -24.44 -7.30 -2.60
CA ASN A 6 -23.17 -7.00 -1.93
C ASN A 6 -22.99 -5.51 -1.59
N ALA A 7 -23.54 -4.58 -2.38
CA ALA A 7 -23.43 -3.15 -2.10
C ALA A 7 -24.24 -2.73 -0.85
N LEU A 8 -25.37 -3.41 -0.58
CA LEU A 8 -26.23 -3.09 0.55
C LEU A 8 -25.69 -3.59 1.91
N ARG A 9 -24.84 -4.63 1.94
CA ARG A 9 -24.25 -5.13 3.18
C ARG A 9 -23.11 -4.25 3.71
N ALA A 10 -22.37 -3.59 2.82
CA ALA A 10 -21.38 -2.59 3.22
C ALA A 10 -22.02 -1.34 3.87
N ILE A 11 -23.20 -0.94 3.35
CA ILE A 11 -23.96 0.22 3.87
C ILE A 11 -24.48 -0.01 5.30
N PHE A 12 -24.74 -1.27 5.69
CA PHE A 12 -25.27 -1.59 7.02
C PHE A 12 -24.19 -1.88 8.09
N LEU A 13 -22.99 -2.31 7.72
CA LEU A 13 -21.86 -2.45 8.68
C LEU A 13 -21.07 -1.14 8.88
N LEU A 14 -21.15 -0.19 7.95
CA LEU A 14 -20.68 1.18 8.05
C LEU A 14 -21.86 2.17 8.07
N ALA A 15 -22.76 2.06 9.04
CA ALA A 15 -23.57 3.22 9.38
C ALA A 15 -22.61 4.31 9.88
N VAL A 16 -22.51 5.37 9.07
CA VAL A 16 -21.52 6.46 9.07
C VAL A 16 -20.24 6.13 8.27
N VAL A 17 -20.15 6.80 7.11
CA VAL A 17 -19.02 7.00 6.16
C VAL A 17 -18.82 6.03 5.00
N VAL A 18 -19.77 6.00 4.07
CA VAL A 18 -19.45 5.86 2.65
C VAL A 18 -20.28 6.92 1.91
N CYS A 19 -19.67 8.06 1.56
CA CYS A 19 -20.27 8.97 0.58
C CYS A 19 -19.74 8.58 -0.80
N ALA A 20 -20.49 7.76 -1.54
CA ALA A 20 -20.27 7.61 -2.98
C ALA A 20 -21.00 8.75 -3.70
N ALA A 21 -20.26 9.70 -4.29
CA ALA A 21 -20.83 10.69 -5.18
C ALA A 21 -21.01 10.08 -6.57
N ASN A 22 -22.19 9.51 -6.85
CA ASN A 22 -22.54 9.08 -8.20
C ASN A 22 -22.70 10.29 -9.13
N ALA A 23 -21.70 10.57 -9.96
CA ALA A 23 -21.86 11.40 -11.16
C ALA A 23 -22.22 10.47 -12.33
N GLY A 24 -23.49 10.49 -12.73
CA GLY A 24 -24.02 9.59 -13.75
C GLY A 24 -23.48 9.85 -15.16
N LYS A 25 -23.21 8.77 -15.91
CA LYS A 25 -23.70 8.49 -17.28
C LYS A 25 -23.35 7.03 -17.68
N PRO A 26 -24.16 6.37 -18.53
CA PRO A 26 -24.12 4.92 -18.69
C PRO A 26 -23.02 4.47 -19.66
N ALA A 27 -22.17 3.54 -19.23
CA ALA A 27 -21.25 2.84 -20.12
C ALA A 27 -21.98 1.70 -20.86
N GLN A 28 -22.02 1.82 -22.19
CA GLN A 28 -22.54 0.82 -23.12
C GLN A 28 -21.78 -0.51 -23.02
N ARG A 29 -22.52 -1.61 -22.97
CA ARG A 29 -22.02 -2.95 -23.34
C ARG A 29 -21.67 -2.96 -24.83
N ARG A 30 -20.43 -3.31 -25.19
CA ARG A 30 -20.10 -3.86 -26.51
C ARG A 30 -19.95 -5.37 -26.40
N ARG A 31 -20.90 -6.10 -26.98
CA ARG A 31 -20.65 -7.41 -27.60
C ARG A 31 -20.76 -7.20 -29.11
N THR A 32 -19.79 -7.76 -29.82
CA THR A 32 -19.67 -7.81 -31.27
C THR A 32 -20.68 -8.77 -31.89
N SER A 33 -21.43 -8.32 -32.90
CA SER A 33 -21.71 -9.04 -34.15
C SER A 33 -22.55 -8.16 -35.10
N GLN A 34 -22.18 -8.16 -36.38
CA GLN A 34 -22.70 -7.35 -37.48
C GLN A 34 -24.16 -7.66 -37.87
N ALA A 35 -24.90 -6.63 -38.33
CA ALA A 35 -25.65 -6.55 -39.60
C ALA A 35 -26.76 -5.46 -39.53
N ILE A 36 -26.80 -4.58 -40.55
CA ILE A 36 -27.82 -3.53 -40.83
C ILE A 36 -28.60 -4.00 -42.08
N PRO A 37 -29.95 -3.90 -42.21
CA PRO A 37 -30.67 -2.69 -42.72
C PRO A 37 -32.16 -2.56 -42.30
N PRO A 38 -32.99 -1.64 -42.87
CA PRO A 38 -32.91 -0.16 -42.96
C PRO A 38 -34.17 0.50 -42.28
N PRO A 39 -34.41 1.83 -42.38
CA PRO A 39 -35.10 2.62 -41.34
C PRO A 39 -36.62 2.78 -41.55
N LEU A 40 -37.34 3.00 -40.44
CA LEU A 40 -38.74 3.45 -40.43
C LEU A 40 -38.85 4.82 -39.77
N GLN A 41 -39.42 5.76 -40.53
CA GLN A 41 -39.77 7.14 -40.20
C GLN A 41 -40.76 7.22 -39.03
N MET A 42 -40.58 8.20 -38.15
CA MET A 42 -41.62 8.67 -37.23
C MET A 42 -41.90 10.18 -37.44
N PRO A 43 -43.17 10.60 -37.53
CA PRO A 43 -43.59 11.99 -37.66
C PRO A 43 -43.65 12.75 -36.30
N PRO A 44 -43.86 14.09 -36.29
CA PRO A 44 -43.33 14.98 -35.25
C PRO A 44 -44.27 15.25 -34.06
N LEU A 45 -43.66 15.79 -33.01
CA LEU A 45 -44.24 16.33 -31.76
C LEU A 45 -45.25 17.47 -31.99
N PRO A 46 -46.18 17.68 -31.03
CA PRO A 46 -46.69 19.02 -30.74
C PRO A 46 -46.42 19.47 -29.29
N THR A 47 -46.19 20.77 -29.12
CA THR A 47 -46.26 21.55 -27.86
C THR A 47 -47.16 22.78 -28.12
N PRO A 48 -47.49 23.64 -27.15
CA PRO A 48 -48.39 23.51 -25.98
C PRO A 48 -49.57 24.52 -26.08
N PRO A 49 -50.30 24.83 -24.98
CA PRO A 49 -50.16 26.20 -24.48
C PRO A 49 -50.21 26.38 -22.95
N PHE A 50 -49.53 27.44 -22.50
CA PHE A 50 -49.54 28.02 -21.14
C PHE A 50 -50.80 28.86 -20.87
N PRO A 51 -51.07 29.18 -19.59
CA PRO A 51 -50.93 30.60 -19.21
C PRO A 51 -50.17 30.84 -17.89
N MET A 52 -49.42 31.95 -17.84
CA MET A 52 -48.83 32.53 -16.62
C MET A 52 -49.78 33.53 -15.95
N PRO A 53 -49.57 33.84 -14.65
CA PRO A 53 -49.37 35.26 -14.26
C PRO A 53 -48.28 35.39 -13.15
N PRO A 54 -48.03 36.57 -12.55
CA PRO A 54 -46.88 37.42 -12.86
C PRO A 54 -45.82 37.51 -11.76
N HIS A 55 -44.65 38.02 -12.17
CA HIS A 55 -43.48 38.41 -11.38
C HIS A 55 -43.75 39.19 -10.09
N GLN A 56 -43.02 38.83 -9.02
CA GLN A 56 -42.38 39.79 -8.11
C GLN A 56 -40.93 39.38 -7.79
N ARG A 57 -40.09 40.38 -7.52
CA ARG A 57 -38.62 40.41 -7.54
C ARG A 57 -37.97 40.00 -6.20
N GLY A 58 -36.74 39.49 -6.30
CA GLY A 58 -35.69 39.60 -5.28
C GLY A 58 -34.62 38.51 -5.43
N PRO A 59 -33.30 38.81 -5.48
CA PRO A 59 -32.27 37.78 -5.47
C PRO A 59 -32.05 37.33 -4.02
N ALA A 60 -32.35 36.06 -3.73
CA ALA A 60 -31.89 35.41 -2.52
C ALA A 60 -30.70 34.53 -2.92
N ASP A 61 -29.52 34.84 -2.40
CA ASP A 61 -28.40 33.90 -2.42
C ASP A 61 -28.88 32.56 -1.83
N PRO A 62 -28.58 31.42 -2.49
CA PRO A 62 -28.98 30.14 -1.93
C PRO A 62 -28.21 29.93 -0.60
N PRO A 63 -28.89 29.50 0.47
CA PRO A 63 -28.20 29.19 1.71
C PRO A 63 -27.15 28.12 1.45
N THR A 64 -25.88 28.45 1.71
CA THR A 64 -24.80 27.47 1.80
C THR A 64 -25.11 26.57 3.00
N TYR A 65 -25.83 25.49 2.75
CA TYR A 65 -25.92 24.41 3.72
C TYR A 65 -24.53 23.78 3.83
N PRO A 66 -23.91 23.74 5.04
CA PRO A 66 -22.72 22.94 5.23
C PRO A 66 -23.07 21.50 4.86
N ARG A 67 -22.41 20.98 3.82
CA ARG A 67 -22.55 19.58 3.42
C ARG A 67 -22.11 18.73 4.62
N PRO A 68 -22.96 17.89 5.23
CA PRO A 68 -22.57 17.10 6.37
C PRO A 68 -21.49 16.11 5.91
N GLU A 69 -20.26 16.31 6.36
CA GLU A 69 -19.22 15.30 6.25
C GLU A 69 -19.53 14.18 7.25
N PRO A 70 -19.83 12.95 6.80
CA PRO A 70 -20.04 11.84 7.72
C PRO A 70 -18.72 11.53 8.42
N ARG A 71 -18.70 11.51 9.76
CA ARG A 71 -17.51 11.15 10.56
C ARG A 71 -17.67 9.78 11.17
N ALA A 72 -16.76 8.85 10.88
CA ALA A 72 -16.72 7.58 11.59
C ALA A 72 -16.36 7.90 13.05
N THR A 73 -17.30 7.73 13.96
CA THR A 73 -17.09 7.87 15.40
C THR A 73 -17.44 6.55 16.07
N GLY A 74 -16.54 6.02 16.90
CA GLY A 74 -16.74 4.77 17.65
C GLY A 74 -15.82 3.62 17.22
N ARG A 75 -15.82 2.55 18.03
CA ARG A 75 -15.02 1.33 17.81
C ARG A 75 -15.90 0.21 17.25
N ARG A 76 -15.52 -0.37 16.12
CA ARG A 76 -16.12 -1.59 15.56
C ARG A 76 -15.14 -2.74 15.74
N THR A 77 -15.65 -3.93 16.08
CA THR A 77 -14.84 -5.13 16.32
C THR A 77 -15.21 -6.21 15.31
N ALA A 78 -14.22 -6.85 14.70
CA ALA A 78 -14.43 -7.97 13.81
C ALA A 78 -14.94 -9.22 14.56
N PRO A 79 -15.65 -10.15 13.90
CA PRO A 79 -15.99 -11.44 14.46
C PRO A 79 -14.78 -12.15 15.09
N ARG A 80 -14.97 -12.61 16.33
CA ARG A 80 -13.91 -12.96 17.27
C ARG A 80 -12.98 -14.09 16.78
N ARG A 81 -13.53 -15.26 16.47
CA ARG A 81 -12.72 -16.46 16.14
C ARG A 81 -13.20 -17.25 14.92
N ASP A 82 -14.47 -17.10 14.55
CA ASP A 82 -15.05 -17.90 13.48
C ASP A 82 -14.61 -17.38 12.11
N LEU A 83 -13.49 -17.93 11.62
CA LEU A 83 -12.95 -17.62 10.31
C LEU A 83 -13.90 -17.98 9.17
N ALA A 84 -14.92 -18.83 9.40
CA ALA A 84 -15.92 -19.18 8.38
C ALA A 84 -16.91 -18.03 8.10
N GLN A 85 -16.97 -17.02 8.97
CA GLN A 85 -17.81 -15.83 8.75
C GLN A 85 -17.20 -14.87 7.73
N TYR A 86 -15.92 -15.03 7.41
CA TYR A 86 -15.23 -14.23 6.41
C TYR A 86 -15.26 -14.98 5.08
N LYS A 87 -15.73 -14.31 4.03
CA LYS A 87 -15.56 -14.83 2.67
C LYS A 87 -14.08 -14.80 2.28
N THR A 88 -13.43 -13.67 2.51
CA THR A 88 -11.98 -13.47 2.28
C THR A 88 -11.44 -12.41 3.24
N ASN A 89 -12.05 -11.23 3.25
CA ASN A 89 -11.65 -10.09 4.09
C ASN A 89 -12.76 -9.69 5.07
N TRP A 90 -12.43 -8.81 6.03
CA TRP A 90 -13.44 -8.24 6.94
C TRP A 90 -14.27 -7.15 6.25
N ILE A 91 -13.62 -6.11 5.75
CA ILE A 91 -14.25 -5.02 5.00
C ILE A 91 -13.55 -4.95 3.65
N GLU A 92 -14.32 -5.10 2.58
CA GLU A 92 -13.84 -5.06 1.21
C GLU A 92 -14.74 -4.14 0.39
N ILE A 93 -14.12 -3.14 -0.25
CA ILE A 93 -14.77 -2.12 -1.06
C ILE A 93 -14.19 -2.24 -2.46
N GLU A 94 -15.05 -2.61 -3.41
CA GLU A 94 -14.63 -2.94 -4.77
C GLU A 94 -15.35 -2.07 -5.81
N HIS A 95 -14.63 -1.67 -6.86
CA HIS A 95 -15.18 -0.99 -8.05
C HIS A 95 -15.95 0.31 -7.73
N ILE A 96 -15.32 1.21 -6.99
CA ILE A 96 -15.89 2.50 -6.60
C ILE A 96 -15.03 3.65 -7.13
N ASP A 97 -15.68 4.65 -7.69
CA ASP A 97 -15.06 5.95 -7.95
C ASP A 97 -15.43 6.96 -6.85
N ASN A 98 -14.51 7.85 -6.50
CA ASN A 98 -14.75 8.93 -5.53
C ASN A 98 -15.09 8.43 -4.11
N LEU A 99 -14.34 7.43 -3.63
CA LEU A 99 -14.51 6.88 -2.29
C LEU A 99 -13.98 7.85 -1.22
N VAL A 100 -14.74 8.06 -0.15
CA VAL A 100 -14.29 8.81 1.03
C VAL A 100 -14.59 8.01 2.29
N ILE A 101 -13.53 7.67 3.03
CA ILE A 101 -13.55 7.07 4.37
C ILE A 101 -12.81 8.03 5.30
N THR A 102 -13.52 8.71 6.19
CA THR A 102 -12.95 9.71 7.10
C THR A 102 -13.51 9.58 8.51
N GLY A 103 -12.81 10.13 9.50
CA GLY A 103 -13.31 10.21 10.87
C GLY A 103 -12.21 9.92 11.89
N LYS A 104 -12.62 9.49 13.08
CA LYS A 104 -11.73 9.08 14.17
C LYS A 104 -12.12 7.71 14.73
N GLY A 105 -12.81 6.91 13.91
CA GLY A 105 -13.32 5.60 14.28
C GLY A 105 -12.21 4.56 14.30
N THR A 106 -12.41 3.51 15.10
CA THR A 106 -11.47 2.39 15.22
C THR A 106 -12.08 1.13 14.62
N LEU A 107 -11.36 0.50 13.69
CA LEU A 107 -11.64 -0.85 13.19
C LEU A 107 -10.70 -1.83 13.89
N ASP A 108 -11.22 -2.60 14.84
CA ASP A 108 -10.48 -3.58 15.61
C ASP A 108 -10.65 -4.98 15.03
N GLY A 109 -9.61 -5.47 14.34
CA GLY A 109 -9.57 -6.75 13.67
C GLY A 109 -9.53 -7.96 14.62
N GLN A 110 -9.28 -7.78 15.92
CA GLN A 110 -9.21 -8.86 16.91
C GLN A 110 -8.24 -10.00 16.50
N GLY A 111 -7.06 -9.64 15.99
CA GLY A 111 -6.07 -10.54 15.41
C GLY A 111 -5.54 -11.62 16.36
N LYS A 112 -5.29 -11.24 17.62
CA LYS A 112 -4.73 -12.12 18.67
C LYS A 112 -5.42 -13.47 18.82
N GLN A 113 -6.70 -13.56 18.47
CA GLN A 113 -7.49 -14.79 18.64
C GLN A 113 -7.21 -15.85 17.57
N VAL A 114 -6.56 -15.47 16.46
CA VAL A 114 -6.33 -16.33 15.29
C VAL A 114 -4.90 -16.24 14.75
N TRP A 115 -4.02 -15.41 15.32
CA TRP A 115 -2.62 -15.36 14.89
C TRP A 115 -1.92 -16.71 14.99
N ASP A 116 -2.25 -17.51 16.00
CA ASP A 116 -1.73 -18.88 16.13
C ASP A 116 -2.18 -19.80 14.99
N ASP A 117 -3.23 -19.44 14.24
CA ASP A 117 -3.72 -20.19 13.07
C ASP A 117 -2.95 -19.81 11.79
N ASN A 118 -2.16 -18.73 11.80
CA ASN A 118 -1.30 -18.37 10.67
C ASN A 118 -0.13 -19.35 10.57
N LYS A 119 -0.03 -20.03 9.41
CA LYS A 119 1.03 -21.02 9.09
C LYS A 119 1.84 -20.64 7.84
N CYS A 120 1.78 -19.36 7.43
CA CYS A 120 2.47 -18.83 6.25
C CYS A 120 4.00 -18.78 6.40
N ASP A 121 4.50 -18.94 7.62
CA ASP A 121 5.91 -19.17 7.95
C ASP A 121 6.40 -20.59 7.58
N LYS A 122 5.49 -21.57 7.48
CA LYS A 122 5.84 -23.00 7.28
C LYS A 122 5.54 -23.52 5.89
N LYS A 123 4.57 -22.93 5.20
CA LYS A 123 4.12 -23.37 3.87
C LYS A 123 3.79 -22.17 3.00
N TYR A 124 4.19 -22.22 1.74
CA TYR A 124 3.87 -21.19 0.77
C TYR A 124 2.38 -21.13 0.40
N ASP A 125 1.71 -22.27 0.33
CA ASP A 125 0.27 -22.38 0.12
C ASP A 125 -0.43 -22.46 1.48
N CYS A 126 -0.29 -21.39 2.25
CA CYS A 126 -0.95 -21.23 3.53
C CYS A 126 -2.33 -20.60 3.34
N LYS A 127 -3.24 -20.89 4.28
CA LYS A 127 -4.49 -20.16 4.37
C LYS A 127 -4.22 -18.76 4.91
N ILE A 128 -4.38 -17.75 4.06
CA ILE A 128 -4.26 -16.34 4.45
C ILE A 128 -5.43 -15.97 5.38
N LEU A 129 -5.12 -15.23 6.46
CA LEU A 129 -6.13 -14.73 7.38
C LEU A 129 -6.82 -13.46 6.82
N PRO A 130 -8.03 -13.11 7.26
CA PRO A 130 -8.75 -11.96 6.71
C PRO A 130 -8.04 -10.63 6.95
N ASN A 131 -7.92 -9.81 5.91
CA ASN A 131 -7.49 -8.41 6.04
C ASN A 131 -8.58 -7.56 6.68
N SER A 132 -8.21 -6.46 7.33
CA SER A 132 -9.20 -5.58 7.99
C SER A 132 -9.93 -4.67 7.01
N LEU A 133 -9.20 -3.96 6.13
CA LEU A 133 -9.76 -3.07 5.12
C LEU A 133 -9.10 -3.30 3.76
N VAL A 134 -9.90 -3.62 2.75
CA VAL A 134 -9.43 -3.83 1.38
C VAL A 134 -10.12 -2.86 0.44
N LEU A 135 -9.32 -2.14 -0.34
CA LEU A 135 -9.75 -1.33 -1.46
C LEU A 135 -9.31 -2.03 -2.75
N SER A 136 -10.27 -2.42 -3.58
CA SER A 136 -9.99 -3.09 -4.86
C SER A 136 -10.63 -2.31 -6.01
N TYR A 137 -9.89 -2.00 -7.07
CA TYR A 137 -10.45 -1.29 -8.23
C TYR A 137 -11.10 0.05 -7.88
N VAL A 138 -10.55 0.77 -6.90
CA VAL A 138 -11.04 2.08 -6.48
C VAL A 138 -10.29 3.16 -7.24
N ASN A 139 -11.02 4.11 -7.85
CA ASN A 139 -10.42 5.30 -8.44
C ASN A 139 -10.78 6.54 -7.62
N ASN A 140 -9.82 7.45 -7.42
CA ASN A 140 -10.02 8.69 -6.67
C ASN A 140 -10.57 8.41 -5.25
N GLY A 141 -9.77 7.76 -4.42
CA GLY A 141 -10.16 7.34 -3.07
C GLY A 141 -9.43 8.13 -1.98
N THR A 142 -10.11 8.44 -0.87
CA THR A 142 -9.50 9.02 0.33
C THR A 142 -9.83 8.20 1.56
N VAL A 143 -8.80 7.78 2.31
CA VAL A 143 -8.92 7.21 3.66
C VAL A 143 -8.20 8.12 4.63
N SER A 144 -8.89 8.67 5.63
CA SER A 144 -8.26 9.62 6.54
C SER A 144 -8.74 9.59 7.99
N GLY A 145 -7.80 9.73 8.93
CA GLY A 145 -8.06 9.93 10.36
C GLY A 145 -8.49 8.68 11.15
N ILE A 146 -8.77 7.57 10.47
CA ILE A 146 -9.23 6.34 11.11
C ILE A 146 -8.09 5.59 11.82
N THR A 147 -8.47 4.69 12.73
CA THR A 147 -7.56 3.74 13.35
C THR A 147 -7.84 2.31 12.90
N LEU A 148 -6.82 1.58 12.48
CA LEU A 148 -6.88 0.12 12.24
C LEU A 148 -6.09 -0.57 13.35
N LEU A 149 -6.75 -1.42 14.12
CA LEU A 149 -6.21 -2.01 15.33
C LEU A 149 -6.21 -3.54 15.22
N ASN A 150 -5.08 -4.18 15.51
CA ASN A 150 -4.94 -5.63 15.65
C ASN A 150 -5.57 -6.41 14.49
N SER A 151 -5.15 -6.16 13.25
CA SER A 151 -5.62 -6.96 12.13
C SER A 151 -5.23 -8.44 12.28
N LYS A 152 -6.03 -9.34 11.67
CA LYS A 152 -5.74 -10.77 11.64
C LYS A 152 -4.61 -11.10 10.66
N PHE A 153 -4.51 -10.33 9.58
CA PHE A 153 -3.44 -10.32 8.59
C PHE A 153 -3.12 -8.85 8.27
N PHE A 154 -3.12 -8.39 7.02
CA PHE A 154 -2.87 -7.00 6.69
C PHE A 154 -3.95 -6.07 7.24
N HIS A 155 -3.57 -4.89 7.71
CA HIS A 155 -4.51 -3.87 8.17
C HIS A 155 -5.22 -3.24 6.99
N MET A 156 -4.47 -2.77 5.98
CA MET A 156 -5.00 -2.19 4.76
C MET A 156 -4.38 -2.84 3.53
N ASN A 157 -5.20 -3.21 2.55
CA ASN A 157 -4.76 -3.65 1.22
C ASN A 157 -5.32 -2.73 0.14
N VAL A 158 -4.46 -2.20 -0.73
CA VAL A 158 -4.80 -1.32 -1.85
C VAL A 158 -4.42 -2.03 -3.15
N PHE A 159 -5.41 -2.60 -3.83
CA PHE A 159 -5.19 -3.46 -4.99
C PHE A 159 -5.88 -2.91 -6.24
N GLN A 160 -5.16 -2.81 -7.35
CA GLN A 160 -5.68 -2.28 -8.62
C GLN A 160 -6.38 -0.92 -8.47
N CYS A 161 -5.89 -0.07 -7.57
CA CYS A 161 -6.48 1.23 -7.34
C CYS A 161 -5.71 2.33 -8.09
N LYS A 162 -6.36 3.47 -8.27
CA LYS A 162 -5.76 4.65 -8.90
C LYS A 162 -6.13 5.92 -8.15
N ASP A 163 -5.17 6.83 -7.99
CA ASP A 163 -5.39 8.13 -7.35
C ASP A 163 -5.95 7.95 -5.92
N ILE A 164 -5.20 7.27 -5.05
CA ILE A 164 -5.60 6.99 -3.66
C ILE A 164 -4.81 7.88 -2.69
N THR A 165 -5.49 8.51 -1.74
CA THR A 165 -4.89 9.26 -0.64
C THR A 165 -5.19 8.57 0.69
N ILE A 166 -4.14 8.18 1.43
CA ILE A 166 -4.20 7.66 2.79
C ILE A 166 -3.54 8.70 3.69
N LYS A 167 -4.30 9.31 4.61
CA LYS A 167 -3.84 10.48 5.36
C LYS A 167 -4.18 10.40 6.84
N ASP A 168 -3.22 10.66 7.71
CA ASP A 168 -3.43 10.74 9.16
C ASP A 168 -4.06 9.46 9.73
N VAL A 169 -3.75 8.30 9.15
CA VAL A 169 -4.23 6.99 9.63
C VAL A 169 -3.32 6.50 10.76
N THR A 170 -3.91 5.83 11.75
CA THR A 170 -3.16 5.14 12.80
C THR A 170 -3.34 3.64 12.66
N ILE A 171 -2.24 2.89 12.55
CA ILE A 171 -2.24 1.43 12.52
C ILE A 171 -1.48 0.91 13.74
N THR A 172 -2.06 -0.06 14.44
CA THR A 172 -1.41 -0.63 15.63
C THR A 172 -1.69 -2.12 15.77
N ALA A 173 -0.63 -2.91 15.82
CA ALA A 173 -0.58 -4.27 16.31
C ALA A 173 0.76 -4.51 17.06
N PRO A 174 0.85 -5.56 17.91
CA PRO A 174 2.10 -5.99 18.53
C PRO A 174 3.19 -6.31 17.50
N GLY A 175 4.46 -6.03 17.83
CA GLY A 175 5.59 -6.27 16.94
C GLY A 175 5.89 -7.74 16.63
N ASP A 176 5.27 -8.66 17.36
CA ASP A 176 5.34 -10.12 17.18
C ASP A 176 4.09 -10.70 16.49
N SER A 177 3.16 -9.85 16.03
CA SER A 177 1.96 -10.30 15.33
C SER A 177 2.25 -10.73 13.88
N PRO A 178 1.93 -11.97 13.47
CA PRO A 178 2.44 -12.54 12.23
C PRO A 178 1.71 -12.00 10.99
N ASN A 179 2.47 -11.47 10.03
CA ASN A 179 1.99 -10.95 8.74
C ASN A 179 0.91 -9.88 8.88
N THR A 180 1.09 -8.98 9.85
CA THR A 180 0.16 -7.88 10.10
C THR A 180 0.57 -6.58 9.42
N ASP A 181 0.93 -6.65 8.13
CA ASP A 181 1.36 -5.48 7.35
C ASP A 181 0.44 -4.27 7.59
N GLY A 182 1.02 -3.09 7.66
CA GLY A 182 0.25 -1.86 7.83
C GLY A 182 -0.56 -1.55 6.58
N ILE A 183 0.14 -1.13 5.52
CA ILE A 183 -0.47 -0.83 4.22
C ILE A 183 0.25 -1.66 3.16
N HIS A 184 -0.46 -2.63 2.58
CA HIS A 184 0.00 -3.34 1.40
C HIS A 184 -0.61 -2.69 0.15
N MET A 185 0.18 -2.53 -0.92
CA MET A 185 -0.30 -2.06 -2.21
C MET A 185 0.22 -2.91 -3.36
N GLY A 186 -0.62 -3.17 -4.36
CA GLY A 186 -0.26 -3.95 -5.56
C GLY A 186 -1.08 -3.54 -6.78
N ASP A 187 -0.47 -3.63 -7.96
CA ASP A 187 -1.07 -3.20 -9.24
C ASP A 187 -1.73 -1.81 -9.20
N SER A 188 -1.25 -0.91 -8.33
CA SER A 188 -1.92 0.37 -8.05
C SER A 188 -1.08 1.56 -8.52
N SER A 189 -1.75 2.62 -8.96
CA SER A 189 -1.06 3.82 -9.47
C SER A 189 -1.45 5.08 -8.70
N LYS A 190 -0.50 6.00 -8.50
CA LYS A 190 -0.74 7.30 -7.86
C LYS A 190 -1.34 7.15 -6.44
N VAL A 191 -0.64 6.40 -5.59
CA VAL A 191 -1.02 6.23 -4.18
C VAL A 191 -0.17 7.15 -3.32
N THR A 192 -0.82 8.00 -2.52
CA THR A 192 -0.17 8.90 -1.56
C THR A 192 -0.48 8.44 -0.14
N VAL A 193 0.55 8.23 0.68
CA VAL A 193 0.44 7.94 2.12
C VAL A 193 1.11 9.08 2.89
N THR A 194 0.38 9.76 3.77
CA THR A 194 0.92 10.90 4.51
C THR A 194 0.46 10.99 5.97
N GLY A 195 1.31 11.52 6.85
CA GLY A 195 0.99 11.79 8.25
C GLY A 195 0.58 10.54 9.06
N THR A 196 0.94 9.36 8.57
CA THR A 196 0.42 8.07 9.09
C THR A 196 1.40 7.48 10.10
N THR A 197 0.87 6.90 11.18
CA THR A 197 1.67 6.20 12.21
C THR A 197 1.33 4.72 12.19
N ILE A 198 2.35 3.87 12.09
CA ILE A 198 2.20 2.42 11.90
C ILE A 198 3.07 1.67 12.90
N SER A 199 2.43 0.79 13.68
CA SER A 199 3.07 -0.30 14.44
C SER A 199 2.44 -1.60 13.98
N SER A 200 3.27 -2.54 13.55
CA SER A 200 2.85 -3.86 13.04
C SER A 200 3.88 -4.92 13.43
N GLY A 201 3.56 -6.20 13.21
CA GLY A 201 4.54 -7.29 13.31
C GLY A 201 5.14 -7.69 11.97
N ASP A 202 4.81 -6.98 10.89
CA ASP A 202 5.41 -7.15 9.56
C ASP A 202 5.63 -5.77 8.90
N ASP A 203 5.73 -5.68 7.57
CA ASP A 203 6.02 -4.45 6.82
C ASP A 203 5.06 -3.32 7.23
N CYS A 204 5.58 -2.14 7.57
CA CYS A 204 4.74 -0.98 7.81
C CYS A 204 4.01 -0.59 6.52
N ILE A 205 4.77 -0.55 5.43
CA ILE A 205 4.23 -0.35 4.08
C ILE A 205 4.97 -1.32 3.15
N SER A 206 4.21 -2.13 2.40
CA SER A 206 4.74 -3.04 1.38
C SER A 206 4.20 -2.68 -0.01
N ILE A 207 5.11 -2.50 -0.97
CA ILE A 207 4.83 -2.08 -2.36
C ILE A 207 5.08 -3.26 -3.29
N GLY A 208 4.00 -3.94 -3.66
CA GLY A 208 3.99 -5.10 -4.53
C GLY A 208 4.08 -4.77 -6.03
N PRO A 209 4.18 -5.81 -6.87
CA PRO A 209 4.35 -5.67 -8.32
C PRO A 209 3.24 -4.85 -8.97
N GLY A 210 3.56 -4.20 -10.10
CA GLY A 210 2.63 -3.37 -10.87
C GLY A 210 2.27 -2.02 -10.25
N SER A 211 2.97 -1.62 -9.18
CA SER A 211 2.71 -0.36 -8.51
C SER A 211 3.55 0.78 -9.07
N THR A 212 2.95 1.97 -9.28
CA THR A 212 3.67 3.13 -9.81
C THR A 212 3.16 4.49 -9.33
N GLY A 213 4.02 5.50 -9.23
CA GLY A 213 3.66 6.82 -8.72
C GLY A 213 3.28 6.78 -7.24
N ILE A 214 4.06 6.05 -6.45
CA ILE A 214 3.82 5.86 -5.02
C ILE A 214 4.56 6.95 -4.25
N ASN A 215 3.84 7.70 -3.42
CA ASN A 215 4.39 8.77 -2.60
C ASN A 215 4.10 8.51 -1.12
N ILE A 216 5.14 8.33 -0.32
CA ILE A 216 5.05 8.07 1.13
C ILE A 216 5.78 9.21 1.82
N THR A 217 5.08 10.02 2.63
CA THR A 217 5.69 11.21 3.23
C THR A 217 5.25 11.46 4.66
N GLY A 218 6.18 11.69 5.59
CA GLY A 218 5.82 11.98 6.98
C GLY A 218 5.24 10.77 7.72
N VAL A 219 5.68 9.56 7.37
CA VAL A 219 5.24 8.32 8.04
C VAL A 219 6.16 7.99 9.21
N THR A 220 5.57 7.66 10.35
CA THR A 220 6.28 7.06 11.49
C THR A 220 5.98 5.57 11.54
N CYS A 221 7.01 4.75 11.45
CA CYS A 221 6.91 3.29 11.40
C CYS A 221 7.70 2.68 12.56
N GLY A 222 7.10 1.76 13.31
CA GLY A 222 7.81 1.09 14.40
C GLY A 222 6.96 0.70 15.60
N PRO A 223 7.08 -0.55 16.10
CA PRO A 223 7.82 -1.69 15.53
C PRO A 223 7.24 -2.19 14.19
N GLY A 224 7.97 -3.08 13.50
CA GLY A 224 7.57 -3.68 12.21
C GLY A 224 8.78 -4.03 11.32
N HIS A 225 8.53 -4.38 10.05
CA HIS A 225 9.59 -4.74 9.09
C HIS A 225 10.04 -3.58 8.19
N GLY A 226 9.61 -2.34 8.47
CA GLY A 226 10.03 -1.15 7.73
C GLY A 226 9.16 -0.85 6.50
N ILE A 227 9.73 -0.13 5.54
CA ILE A 227 9.08 0.21 4.26
C ILE A 227 9.75 -0.61 3.16
N SER A 228 9.00 -1.49 2.53
CA SER A 228 9.53 -2.51 1.61
C SER A 228 8.94 -2.39 0.21
N VAL A 229 9.79 -2.39 -0.81
CA VAL A 229 9.40 -2.76 -2.18
C VAL A 229 9.55 -4.27 -2.33
N GLY A 230 8.50 -4.93 -2.79
CA GLY A 230 8.43 -6.37 -3.00
C GLY A 230 7.64 -7.13 -1.91
N SER A 231 7.71 -8.45 -1.89
CA SER A 231 8.63 -9.26 -2.70
C SER A 231 8.24 -9.33 -4.17
N LEU A 232 9.21 -9.08 -5.05
CA LEU A 232 9.03 -9.13 -6.51
C LEU A 232 9.54 -10.44 -7.10
N GLY A 233 8.93 -10.87 -8.19
CA GLY A 233 9.31 -12.04 -8.99
C GLY A 233 8.64 -13.34 -8.58
N ARG A 234 7.69 -13.34 -7.64
CA ARG A 234 7.11 -14.58 -7.11
C ARG A 234 6.23 -15.29 -8.14
N TYR A 235 5.35 -14.54 -8.75
CA TYR A 235 4.33 -15.04 -9.67
C TYR A 235 4.72 -14.78 -11.11
N LYS A 236 4.08 -15.50 -12.04
CA LYS A 236 4.15 -15.18 -13.46
C LYS A 236 3.37 -13.90 -13.74
N ASP A 237 3.74 -13.21 -14.82
CA ASP A 237 3.04 -12.04 -15.34
C ASP A 237 2.96 -10.86 -14.35
N GLU A 238 3.90 -10.80 -13.40
CA GLU A 238 4.09 -9.61 -12.57
C GLU A 238 4.54 -8.43 -13.45
N LYS A 239 4.21 -7.22 -12.99
CA LYS A 239 4.58 -5.97 -13.67
C LYS A 239 5.64 -5.22 -12.87
N ASP A 240 6.31 -4.32 -13.56
CA ASP A 240 7.32 -3.43 -12.99
C ASP A 240 6.79 -2.61 -11.80
N VAL A 241 7.71 -2.23 -10.93
CA VAL A 241 7.49 -1.23 -9.87
C VAL A 241 8.36 -0.04 -10.18
N THR A 242 7.76 1.14 -10.34
CA THR A 242 8.52 2.34 -10.72
C THR A 242 7.91 3.64 -10.24
N ASP A 243 8.71 4.68 -10.07
CA ASP A 243 8.29 5.98 -9.50
C ASP A 243 7.77 5.78 -8.07
N VAL A 244 8.69 5.47 -7.16
CA VAL A 244 8.43 5.30 -5.73
C VAL A 244 9.25 6.32 -4.95
N ASN A 245 8.56 7.20 -4.23
CA ASN A 245 9.18 8.26 -3.43
C ASN A 245 8.78 8.08 -1.97
N VAL A 246 9.78 7.84 -1.11
CA VAL A 246 9.63 7.72 0.35
C VAL A 246 10.43 8.83 0.99
N LYS A 247 9.75 9.75 1.68
CA LYS A 247 10.36 11.00 2.13
C LYS A 247 9.97 11.39 3.55
N ASP A 248 10.87 12.01 4.29
CA ASP A 248 10.60 12.63 5.59
C ASP A 248 9.96 11.64 6.58
N CYS A 249 10.45 10.39 6.59
CA CYS A 249 9.90 9.31 7.42
C CYS A 249 10.81 9.00 8.61
N THR A 250 10.22 8.45 9.67
CA THR A 250 10.94 7.99 10.86
C THR A 250 10.67 6.51 11.11
N LEU A 251 11.72 5.70 11.19
CA LEU A 251 11.61 4.27 11.48
C LEU A 251 12.24 3.99 12.84
N LYS A 252 11.48 3.34 13.72
CA LYS A 252 11.84 3.12 15.13
C LYS A 252 11.73 1.66 15.50
N LYS A 253 12.82 1.05 15.97
CA LYS A 253 12.83 -0.33 16.49
C LYS A 253 12.20 -1.34 15.51
N THR A 254 12.39 -1.10 14.22
CA THR A 254 11.95 -1.99 13.15
C THR A 254 13.07 -3.00 12.85
N THR A 255 12.69 -4.16 12.32
CA THR A 255 13.69 -5.16 11.91
C THR A 255 14.41 -4.74 10.63
N ASN A 256 13.77 -3.94 9.78
CA ASN A 256 14.41 -3.31 8.63
C ASN A 256 14.01 -1.84 8.52
N GLY A 257 14.84 -1.05 7.85
CA GLY A 257 14.52 0.33 7.53
C GLY A 257 13.80 0.42 6.18
N VAL A 258 14.54 0.83 5.16
CA VAL A 258 14.09 0.87 3.76
C VAL A 258 14.63 -0.34 3.00
N ARG A 259 13.77 -1.07 2.32
CA ARG A 259 14.09 -2.40 1.80
C ARG A 259 13.56 -2.61 0.38
N ILE A 260 14.35 -3.25 -0.48
CA ILE A 260 13.91 -3.85 -1.73
C ILE A 260 14.18 -5.35 -1.65
N LYS A 261 13.16 -6.19 -1.84
CA LYS A 261 13.28 -7.65 -1.75
C LYS A 261 12.78 -8.31 -3.03
N THR A 262 13.61 -9.12 -3.68
CA THR A 262 13.27 -9.79 -4.95
C THR A 262 13.68 -11.26 -4.89
N TYR A 263 12.80 -12.15 -5.34
CA TYR A 263 13.02 -13.59 -5.29
C TYR A 263 14.27 -14.01 -6.06
N GLU A 264 15.07 -14.90 -5.45
CA GLU A 264 16.25 -15.46 -6.09
C GLU A 264 15.92 -16.44 -7.22
N ASP A 265 14.71 -16.99 -7.24
CA ASP A 265 14.20 -17.93 -8.25
C ASP A 265 13.02 -17.36 -9.06
N ALA A 266 13.09 -16.05 -9.34
CA ALA A 266 11.99 -15.28 -9.92
C ALA A 266 11.32 -15.94 -11.15
N ALA A 267 10.00 -16.09 -11.04
CA ALA A 267 9.13 -16.60 -12.10
C ALA A 267 8.92 -15.56 -13.22
N SER A 268 8.93 -14.28 -12.88
CA SER A 268 8.79 -13.15 -13.82
C SER A 268 10.08 -12.36 -13.98
N ALA A 269 10.28 -11.79 -15.18
CA ALA A 269 11.28 -10.77 -15.42
C ALA A 269 10.61 -9.41 -15.26
N VAL A 270 10.87 -8.72 -14.14
CA VAL A 270 10.33 -7.38 -13.87
C VAL A 270 11.46 -6.43 -13.48
N THR A 271 11.18 -5.14 -13.59
CA THR A 271 12.09 -4.06 -13.22
C THR A 271 11.56 -3.34 -11.99
N ALA A 272 12.42 -3.13 -11.00
CA ALA A 272 12.25 -2.16 -9.93
C ALA A 272 13.15 -0.96 -10.23
N SER A 273 12.57 0.19 -10.56
CA SER A 273 13.36 1.37 -10.95
C SER A 273 12.77 2.71 -10.54
N ASP A 274 13.62 3.73 -10.44
CA ASP A 274 13.19 5.08 -10.05
C ASP A 274 12.58 5.07 -8.64
N ILE A 275 13.40 4.65 -7.67
CA ILE A 275 13.02 4.47 -6.27
C ILE A 275 13.89 5.39 -5.42
N HIS A 276 13.27 6.32 -4.70
CA HIS A 276 13.95 7.33 -3.91
C HIS A 276 13.53 7.26 -2.45
N TYR A 277 14.51 7.08 -1.57
CA TYR A 277 14.38 7.20 -0.13
C TYR A 277 15.15 8.45 0.31
N GLU A 278 14.43 9.50 0.75
CA GLU A 278 15.03 10.79 1.12
C GLU A 278 14.63 11.22 2.54
N ASN A 279 15.57 11.78 3.30
CA ASN A 279 15.33 12.34 4.64
C ASN A 279 14.68 11.32 5.59
N ILE A 280 15.37 10.20 5.82
CA ILE A 280 14.86 9.12 6.67
C ILE A 280 15.62 9.09 7.99
N ALA A 281 14.90 9.19 9.10
CA ALA A 281 15.46 9.07 10.45
C ALA A 281 15.30 7.64 10.97
N MET A 282 16.42 7.04 11.41
CA MET A 282 16.47 5.67 11.95
C MET A 282 16.73 5.70 13.46
N GLU A 283 15.89 5.05 14.24
CA GLU A 283 16.07 4.87 15.68
C GLU A 283 16.11 3.39 16.01
N ASP A 284 17.30 2.85 16.30
CA ASP A 284 17.48 1.46 16.76
C ASP A 284 16.98 0.42 15.74
N VAL A 285 17.13 0.70 14.45
CA VAL A 285 16.66 -0.15 13.34
C VAL A 285 17.65 -1.29 13.09
N ALA A 286 17.20 -2.54 13.00
CA ALA A 286 18.11 -3.67 12.92
C ALA A 286 18.88 -3.71 11.59
N ASN A 287 18.18 -3.63 10.45
CA ASN A 287 18.78 -3.60 9.12
C ASN A 287 18.32 -2.35 8.34
N PRO A 288 18.99 -1.19 8.50
CA PRO A 288 18.50 0.11 8.03
C PRO A 288 18.29 0.25 6.52
N ILE A 289 19.23 -0.19 5.68
CA ILE A 289 19.16 -0.04 4.22
C ILE A 289 19.45 -1.39 3.58
N ILE A 290 18.48 -1.94 2.84
CA ILE A 290 18.62 -3.27 2.21
C ILE A 290 18.17 -3.25 0.75
N ILE A 291 19.00 -3.82 -0.12
CA ILE A 291 18.56 -4.43 -1.38
C ILE A 291 18.92 -5.90 -1.28
N ASP A 292 17.91 -6.78 -1.30
CA ASP A 292 18.08 -8.22 -1.24
C ASP A 292 17.49 -8.86 -2.51
N MET A 293 18.37 -9.17 -3.47
CA MET A 293 18.03 -9.91 -4.68
C MET A 293 18.16 -11.43 -4.52
N ASN A 294 18.52 -11.89 -3.33
CA ASN A 294 18.64 -13.30 -2.97
C ASN A 294 17.49 -13.74 -2.04
N TYR A 295 16.37 -13.00 -2.08
CA TYR A 295 15.27 -13.19 -1.13
C TYR A 295 14.69 -14.60 -1.28
N CYS A 296 14.85 -15.39 -0.22
CA CYS A 296 14.36 -16.75 -0.16
C CYS A 296 13.66 -17.05 1.17
N PRO A 297 12.43 -16.56 1.36
CA PRO A 297 11.72 -16.74 2.61
C PRO A 297 11.53 -18.23 2.91
N ASN A 298 11.84 -18.61 4.15
CA ASN A 298 11.70 -19.96 4.68
C ASN A 298 12.57 -21.02 3.95
N ASN A 299 13.56 -20.63 3.14
CA ASN A 299 14.42 -21.52 2.34
C ASN A 299 13.66 -22.42 1.34
N ILE A 300 12.53 -21.98 0.82
CA ILE A 300 11.66 -22.81 -0.06
C ILE A 300 11.86 -22.46 -1.56
N CYS A 301 12.96 -21.81 -1.93
CA CYS A 301 13.25 -21.47 -3.33
C CYS A 301 13.77 -22.68 -4.09
N THR A 302 13.39 -22.76 -5.36
CA THR A 302 13.63 -23.94 -6.20
C THR A 302 14.94 -23.86 -6.97
N ASN A 303 15.37 -22.66 -7.37
CA ASN A 303 16.56 -22.45 -8.20
C ASN A 303 17.35 -21.24 -7.71
N LYS A 304 18.37 -21.47 -6.88
CA LYS A 304 19.20 -20.39 -6.34
C LYS A 304 19.93 -19.61 -7.42
N GLY A 305 19.97 -18.29 -7.27
CA GLY A 305 20.68 -17.38 -8.18
C GLY A 305 20.08 -17.29 -9.60
N ALA A 306 18.83 -17.73 -9.80
CA ALA A 306 18.10 -17.68 -11.07
C ALA A 306 17.20 -16.43 -11.20
N SER A 307 17.50 -15.37 -10.46
CA SER A 307 16.71 -14.14 -10.46
C SER A 307 16.68 -13.54 -11.86
N LYS A 308 15.54 -12.97 -12.22
CA LYS A 308 15.29 -12.30 -13.51
C LYS A 308 14.90 -10.84 -13.29
N ILE A 309 15.11 -10.35 -12.08
CA ILE A 309 14.64 -9.04 -11.64
C ILE A 309 15.76 -8.03 -11.87
N THR A 310 15.42 -6.93 -12.50
CA THR A 310 16.35 -5.80 -12.66
C THR A 310 16.06 -4.78 -11.56
N VAL A 311 17.08 -4.41 -10.79
CA VAL A 311 17.00 -3.30 -9.83
C VAL A 311 17.92 -2.19 -10.33
N LYS A 312 17.36 -1.01 -10.61
CA LYS A 312 18.15 0.13 -11.09
C LYS A 312 17.63 1.47 -10.58
N ASP A 313 18.47 2.50 -10.64
CA ASP A 313 18.07 3.88 -10.36
C ASP A 313 17.42 4.01 -8.96
N VAL A 314 18.18 3.58 -7.94
CA VAL A 314 17.74 3.58 -6.54
C VAL A 314 18.59 4.57 -5.75
N THR A 315 17.94 5.55 -5.14
CA THR A 315 18.62 6.59 -4.35
C THR A 315 18.28 6.45 -2.87
N PHE A 316 19.30 6.42 -2.03
CA PHE A 316 19.21 6.56 -0.59
C PHE A 316 19.91 7.86 -0.21
N LYS A 317 19.14 8.85 0.21
CA LYS A 317 19.63 10.21 0.45
C LYS A 317 19.25 10.72 1.83
N ASN A 318 20.20 11.35 2.52
CA ASN A 318 19.99 11.94 3.85
C ASN A 318 19.36 10.96 4.84
N ILE A 319 19.91 9.74 4.92
CA ILE A 319 19.45 8.73 5.88
C ILE A 319 20.37 8.77 7.10
N THR A 320 19.81 9.06 8.27
CA THR A 320 20.61 9.32 9.48
C THR A 320 20.03 8.60 10.70
N GLY A 321 20.87 8.33 11.71
CA GLY A 321 20.42 7.82 12.99
C GLY A 321 21.20 6.60 13.46
N THR A 322 20.52 5.62 14.05
CA THR A 322 21.17 4.47 14.70
C THR A 322 20.62 3.12 14.27
N SER A 323 21.50 2.11 14.24
CA SER A 323 21.14 0.71 14.04
C SER A 323 21.33 -0.14 15.29
N SER A 324 20.50 -1.18 15.42
CA SER A 324 20.59 -2.20 16.48
C SER A 324 21.43 -3.42 16.07
N THR A 325 21.86 -3.50 14.80
CA THR A 325 22.88 -4.45 14.34
C THR A 325 24.03 -3.74 13.61
N PRO A 326 25.22 -4.37 13.47
CA PRO A 326 26.38 -3.74 12.85
C PRO A 326 26.19 -3.40 11.36
N GLU A 327 25.44 -4.22 10.62
CA GLU A 327 25.21 -4.07 9.18
C GLU A 327 24.17 -2.97 8.92
N ALA A 328 24.64 -1.75 8.66
CA ALA A 328 23.74 -0.62 8.41
C ALA A 328 23.27 -0.54 6.94
N VAL A 329 24.10 -1.03 6.01
CA VAL A 329 23.83 -1.07 4.57
C VAL A 329 24.12 -2.46 4.02
N SER A 330 23.12 -3.10 3.40
CA SER A 330 23.27 -4.41 2.77
C SER A 330 22.73 -4.37 1.33
N LEU A 331 23.62 -4.25 0.35
CA LEU A 331 23.31 -4.26 -1.08
C LEU A 331 23.68 -5.62 -1.67
N LEU A 332 22.78 -6.58 -1.59
CA LEU A 332 22.97 -7.97 -1.98
C LEU A 332 22.35 -8.21 -3.37
N CYS A 333 23.01 -7.69 -4.41
CA CYS A 333 22.55 -7.84 -5.79
C CYS A 333 22.96 -9.21 -6.37
N ASN A 334 22.26 -9.65 -7.41
CA ASN A 334 22.49 -10.95 -8.04
C ASN A 334 23.80 -10.96 -8.86
N ASP A 335 24.53 -12.08 -8.84
CA ASP A 335 25.82 -12.24 -9.55
C ASP A 335 25.73 -12.04 -11.07
N LYS A 336 24.60 -12.40 -11.67
CA LYS A 336 24.36 -12.30 -13.12
C LYS A 336 23.61 -11.02 -13.51
N LEU A 337 22.94 -10.40 -12.55
CA LEU A 337 22.16 -9.16 -12.73
C LEU A 337 22.56 -8.15 -11.65
N PRO A 338 23.73 -7.49 -11.80
CA PRO A 338 24.15 -6.44 -10.87
C PRO A 338 23.12 -5.33 -10.78
N CYS A 339 22.89 -4.77 -9.58
CA CYS A 339 22.12 -3.53 -9.47
C CYS A 339 22.90 -2.39 -10.17
N SER A 340 22.19 -1.43 -10.76
CA SER A 340 22.80 -0.30 -11.46
C SER A 340 22.20 1.05 -11.07
N GLY A 341 23.01 2.12 -11.08
CA GLY A 341 22.50 3.44 -10.69
C GLY A 341 22.06 3.51 -9.22
N VAL A 342 22.73 2.75 -8.33
CA VAL A 342 22.47 2.86 -6.89
C VAL A 342 23.25 4.04 -6.34
N THR A 343 22.60 4.92 -5.59
CA THR A 343 23.24 6.10 -5.01
C THR A 343 23.03 6.12 -3.50
N LEU A 344 24.13 6.22 -2.76
CA LEU A 344 24.19 6.50 -1.33
C LEU A 344 24.68 7.95 -1.17
N ASP A 345 23.80 8.86 -0.77
CA ASP A 345 24.12 10.28 -0.58
C ASP A 345 23.82 10.71 0.86
N ASN A 346 24.85 11.12 1.60
CA ASN A 346 24.75 11.57 2.98
C ASN A 346 24.08 10.53 3.91
N VAL A 347 24.53 9.27 3.83
CA VAL A 347 24.09 8.18 4.70
C VAL A 347 24.97 8.10 5.96
N LYS A 348 24.35 8.33 7.12
CA LYS A 348 24.99 8.44 8.45
C LYS A 348 24.21 7.67 9.51
N VAL A 349 24.15 6.35 9.36
CA VAL A 349 23.53 5.44 10.34
C VAL A 349 24.63 4.72 11.11
N GLU A 350 24.64 4.84 12.43
CA GLU A 350 25.68 4.28 13.28
C GLU A 350 25.16 3.13 14.13
N PHE A 351 25.94 2.04 14.21
CA PHE A 351 25.64 0.97 15.14
C PHE A 351 25.76 1.46 16.57
N LYS A 352 24.68 1.31 17.35
CA LYS A 352 24.60 1.79 18.73
C LYS A 352 25.39 0.93 19.74
N GLY A 353 25.71 -0.31 19.38
CA GLY A 353 26.41 -1.24 20.28
C GLY A 353 27.91 -0.98 20.39
N THR A 354 28.55 -1.62 21.38
CA THR A 354 29.96 -1.35 21.73
C THR A 354 30.95 -2.42 21.26
N ASN A 355 30.47 -3.62 20.92
CA ASN A 355 31.33 -4.79 20.65
C ASN A 355 31.63 -5.01 19.17
N ASN A 356 31.06 -4.19 18.30
CA ASN A 356 31.27 -4.25 16.86
C ASN A 356 31.22 -2.82 16.30
N LYS A 357 31.49 -2.67 15.01
CA LYS A 357 31.46 -1.38 14.32
C LYS A 357 30.40 -1.40 13.24
N THR A 358 29.88 -0.20 12.94
CA THR A 358 29.09 0.07 11.74
C THR A 358 29.80 -0.51 10.52
N MET A 359 29.06 -1.24 9.68
CA MET A 359 29.59 -1.82 8.45
C MET A 359 28.55 -1.83 7.32
N ALA A 360 29.04 -1.96 6.10
CA ALA A 360 28.26 -2.25 4.91
C ALA A 360 28.68 -3.57 4.25
N VAL A 361 27.72 -4.24 3.62
CA VAL A 361 27.93 -5.42 2.78
C VAL A 361 27.39 -5.11 1.39
N CYS A 362 28.26 -5.11 0.39
CA CYS A 362 27.90 -4.75 -0.98
C CYS A 362 28.38 -5.83 -1.95
N ASN A 363 27.44 -6.54 -2.56
CA ASN A 363 27.69 -7.60 -3.51
C ASN A 363 27.06 -7.23 -4.85
N ASN A 364 27.88 -7.14 -5.90
CA ASN A 364 27.43 -6.90 -7.27
C ASN A 364 26.53 -5.65 -7.43
N ALA A 365 26.74 -4.62 -6.61
CA ALA A 365 26.02 -3.37 -6.67
C ALA A 365 26.89 -2.31 -7.33
N LYS A 366 26.49 -1.79 -8.49
CA LYS A 366 27.14 -0.62 -9.10
C LYS A 366 26.61 0.63 -8.40
N ALA A 367 27.20 0.91 -7.24
CA ALA A 367 26.80 2.00 -6.36
C ALA A 367 27.79 3.17 -6.42
N SER A 368 27.29 4.37 -6.14
CA SER A 368 28.12 5.54 -5.85
C SER A 368 27.81 6.05 -4.45
N SER A 369 28.84 6.51 -3.74
CA SER A 369 28.72 6.95 -2.35
C SER A 369 29.31 8.36 -2.19
N THR A 370 28.52 9.31 -1.67
CA THR A 370 28.96 10.69 -1.41
C THR A 370 28.49 11.15 -0.04
N GLY A 371 29.36 11.76 0.77
CA GLY A 371 28.97 12.30 2.09
C GLY A 371 28.58 11.25 3.14
N CYS A 372 28.76 9.96 2.86
CA CYS A 372 28.48 8.85 3.77
C CYS A 372 29.59 8.67 4.81
N LEU A 373 29.28 7.94 5.90
CA LEU A 373 30.32 7.36 6.75
C LEU A 373 31.24 6.47 5.92
N LYS A 374 32.54 6.46 6.23
CA LYS A 374 33.55 5.74 5.44
C LYS A 374 33.26 4.24 5.38
N GLU A 375 32.76 3.69 6.48
CA GLU A 375 32.41 2.28 6.67
C GLU A 375 31.17 1.87 5.86
N LEU A 376 30.38 2.85 5.38
CA LEU A 376 29.15 2.63 4.63
C LEU A 376 29.30 2.83 3.13
N ALA A 377 30.50 3.19 2.66
CA ALA A 377 30.74 3.37 1.25
C ALA A 377 30.74 2.03 0.51
N CYS A 378 29.76 1.82 -0.37
CA CYS A 378 29.83 0.79 -1.41
C CYS A 378 30.49 1.43 -2.64
N LEU A 379 31.62 0.88 -3.08
CA LEU A 379 32.43 1.36 -4.22
C LEU A 379 32.45 0.33 -5.35
#